data_AF-A0A7J3QWU0-F1
#
_entry.id   AF-A0A7J3QWU0-F1
#
_cell.length_a   1.000
_cell.length_b   1.000
_cell.length_c   1.000
_cell.angle_alpha   90.00
_cell.angle_beta   90.00
_cell.angle_gamma   90.00
#
_symmetry.space_group_name_H-M   'P 1'
#
loop_
_entity.id
_entity.type
_entity.pdbx_description
1 polymer ?
#
loop_
_entity_poly.entity_id
_entity_poly.type
_entity_poly.pdbx_seq_one_letter_code
_entity_poly.pdbx_strand_id
1 'polypeptide(L)'
;MILKQLREGAARLENEYVRAVSWEGNIKAQETMSKAFNIVDGDWRGLGKLPSSKFALKEDYAIYNAREKFGVRITSGRDLPPGCQCHLVMIGKIKPTECPLFMKACTPQKPVGACMVSIEGTCRIWAKASVK
;
A
#
# COMPACT_ATOMS: atom_id res chain seq x y z
N MET A 1 -3.36 -23.85 -1.86
CA MET A 1 -3.76 -24.26 -3.24
C MET A 1 -2.86 -23.76 -4.35
N ILE A 2 -2.11 -22.65 -4.20
CA ILE A 2 -1.27 -22.10 -5.28
C ILE A 2 -0.30 -23.14 -5.88
N LEU A 3 0.41 -23.92 -5.05
CA LEU A 3 1.31 -24.96 -5.55
C LEU A 3 0.60 -26.08 -6.34
N LYS A 4 -0.65 -26.40 -5.96
CA LYS A 4 -1.48 -27.39 -6.66
C LYS A 4 -1.85 -26.88 -8.05
N GLN A 5 -2.29 -25.62 -8.13
CA GLN A 5 -2.60 -24.94 -9.39
C GLN A 5 -1.39 -24.87 -10.34
N LEU A 6 -0.20 -24.54 -9.82
CA LEU A 6 1.04 -24.54 -10.60
C LEU A 6 1.36 -25.93 -11.17
N ARG A 7 1.27 -26.97 -10.34
CA ARG A 7 1.51 -28.37 -10.76
C ARG A 7 0.49 -28.83 -11.81
N GLU A 8 -0.76 -28.38 -11.68
CA GLU A 8 -1.86 -28.75 -12.57
C GLU A 8 -1.95 -27.88 -13.83
N GLY A 9 -1.13 -26.82 -13.95
CA GLY A 9 -1.22 -25.86 -15.05
C GLY A 9 -2.55 -25.12 -15.11
N ALA A 10 -3.27 -25.02 -13.99
CA ALA A 10 -4.62 -24.48 -13.93
C ALA A 10 -4.64 -23.18 -13.10
N ALA A 11 -5.06 -22.07 -13.71
CA ALA A 11 -5.26 -20.79 -13.01
C ALA A 11 -6.72 -20.65 -12.58
N ARG A 12 -6.98 -20.66 -11.27
CA ARG A 12 -8.33 -20.46 -10.71
C ARG A 12 -8.29 -19.58 -9.46
N LEU A 13 -9.29 -18.72 -9.31
CA LEU A 13 -9.51 -17.99 -8.07
C LEU A 13 -10.19 -18.91 -7.07
N GLU A 14 -9.59 -19.05 -5.89
CA GLU A 14 -10.14 -19.85 -4.80
C GLU A 14 -10.19 -19.00 -3.53
N ASN A 15 -11.30 -19.08 -2.80
CA ASN A 15 -11.50 -18.35 -1.57
C ASN A 15 -11.16 -19.23 -0.36
N GLU A 16 -10.00 -19.00 0.27
CA GLU A 16 -9.61 -19.69 1.52
C GLU A 16 -10.18 -19.04 2.79
N TYR A 17 -10.80 -17.87 2.66
CA TYR A 17 -11.26 -17.08 3.79
C TYR A 17 -12.80 -17.02 3.86
N VAL A 18 -13.45 -18.12 3.47
CA VAL A 18 -14.92 -18.26 3.34
C VAL A 18 -15.70 -17.87 4.59
N ARG A 19 -15.10 -17.99 5.78
CA ARG A 19 -15.74 -17.60 7.05
C ARG A 19 -15.99 -16.10 7.18
N ALA A 20 -15.30 -15.29 6.37
CA ALA A 20 -15.32 -13.83 6.48
C ALA A 20 -15.48 -13.12 5.13
N VAL A 21 -15.24 -13.80 4.01
CA VAL A 21 -15.33 -13.24 2.67
C VAL A 21 -16.32 -14.06 1.86
N SER A 22 -17.41 -13.42 1.42
CA SER A 22 -18.32 -13.96 0.43
C SER A 22 -17.91 -13.55 -0.99
N TRP A 23 -18.50 -14.18 -2.01
CA TRP A 23 -18.16 -13.93 -3.41
C TRP A 23 -18.59 -12.54 -3.89
N GLU A 24 -19.73 -12.09 -3.40
CA GLU A 24 -20.29 -10.76 -3.63
C GLU A 24 -19.62 -9.69 -2.76
N GLY A 25 -18.89 -10.10 -1.71
CA GLY A 25 -18.28 -9.20 -0.74
C GLY A 25 -19.31 -8.36 0.03
N ASN A 26 -18.89 -7.23 0.59
CA ASN A 26 -19.80 -6.35 1.30
C ASN A 26 -20.46 -5.35 0.34
N ILE A 27 -21.65 -5.69 -0.16
CA ILE A 27 -22.40 -4.86 -1.14
C ILE A 27 -22.67 -3.45 -0.61
N LYS A 28 -23.11 -3.32 0.65
CA LYS A 28 -23.39 -2.02 1.26
C LYS A 28 -22.16 -1.12 1.28
N ALA A 29 -20.99 -1.67 1.59
CA ALA A 29 -19.73 -0.92 1.57
C ALA A 29 -19.34 -0.50 0.15
N GLN A 30 -19.45 -1.42 -0.83
CA GLN A 30 -19.16 -1.13 -2.24
C GLN A 30 -20.05 0.00 -2.78
N GLU A 31 -21.36 -0.05 -2.53
CA GLU A 31 -22.30 1.00 -2.91
C GLU A 31 -21.97 2.35 -2.25
N THR A 32 -21.63 2.32 -0.96
CA THR A 32 -21.28 3.55 -0.22
C THR A 32 -20.01 4.18 -0.77
N MET A 33 -18.98 3.39 -1.04
CA MET A 33 -17.75 3.86 -1.67
C MET A 33 -18.02 4.41 -3.08
N SER A 34 -18.84 3.73 -3.87
CA SER A 34 -19.19 4.15 -5.23
C SER A 34 -20.01 5.44 -5.26
N LYS A 35 -20.82 5.69 -4.23
CA LYS A 35 -21.53 6.96 -4.04
C LYS A 35 -20.55 8.10 -3.73
N ALA A 36 -19.57 7.87 -2.84
CA ALA A 36 -18.68 8.92 -2.36
C ALA A 36 -17.49 9.25 -3.28
N PHE A 37 -16.99 8.28 -4.04
CA PHE A 37 -15.70 8.40 -4.73
C PHE A 37 -15.75 8.11 -6.23
N ASN A 38 -14.87 8.79 -6.97
CA ASN A 38 -14.44 8.44 -8.32
C ASN A 38 -13.11 7.66 -8.25
N ILE A 39 -12.94 6.68 -9.14
CA ILE A 39 -11.66 5.99 -9.35
C ILE A 39 -10.83 6.83 -10.31
N VAL A 40 -9.61 7.17 -9.91
CA VAL A 40 -8.67 7.97 -10.69
C VAL A 40 -7.28 7.37 -10.59
N ASP A 41 -6.38 7.82 -11.46
CA ASP A 41 -4.97 7.52 -11.33
C ASP A 41 -4.40 8.10 -10.03
N GLY A 42 -3.44 7.41 -9.45
CA GLY A 42 -2.88 7.78 -8.15
C GLY A 42 -1.38 7.58 -8.07
N ASP A 43 -0.71 8.49 -7.38
CA ASP A 43 0.69 8.33 -7.02
C ASP A 43 0.84 7.36 -5.85
N TRP A 44 1.63 6.30 -6.07
CA TRP A 44 2.04 5.35 -5.05
C TRP A 44 3.49 5.64 -4.69
N ARG A 45 3.74 5.99 -3.43
CA ARG A 45 5.06 6.43 -2.96
C ARG A 45 6.18 5.48 -3.39
N GLY A 46 7.09 5.95 -4.22
CA GLY A 46 8.25 5.19 -4.71
C GLY A 46 7.94 4.21 -5.85
N LEU A 47 6.68 4.10 -6.28
CA LEU A 47 6.24 3.29 -7.42
C LEU A 47 5.76 4.16 -8.60
N GLY A 48 5.50 5.45 -8.34
CA GLY A 48 5.02 6.40 -9.34
C GLY A 48 3.51 6.37 -9.49
N LYS A 49 3.02 6.95 -10.59
CA LYS A 49 1.59 7.08 -10.88
C LYS A 49 1.05 5.78 -11.49
N LEU A 50 0.08 5.16 -10.81
CA LEU A 50 -0.59 3.95 -11.26
C LEU A 50 -2.01 4.26 -11.75
N PRO A 51 -2.44 3.68 -12.89
CA PRO A 51 -3.76 3.92 -13.44
C PRO A 51 -4.86 3.38 -12.54
N SER A 52 -5.99 4.10 -12.44
CA SER A 52 -7.20 3.64 -11.73
C SER A 52 -6.96 3.07 -10.32
N SER A 53 -6.04 3.67 -9.56
CA SER A 53 -5.49 3.10 -8.32
C SER A 53 -5.82 3.89 -7.06
N LYS A 54 -6.57 4.99 -7.18
CA LYS A 54 -6.87 5.90 -6.08
C LYS A 54 -8.33 6.34 -6.12
N PHE A 55 -8.88 6.61 -4.93
CA PHE A 55 -10.16 7.30 -4.78
C PHE A 55 -9.99 8.81 -4.66
N ALA A 56 -10.78 9.55 -5.43
CA ALA A 56 -11.00 10.98 -5.28
C ALA A 56 -12.47 11.21 -4.87
N LEU A 57 -12.72 12.13 -3.93
CA LEU A 57 -14.09 12.50 -3.57
C LEU A 57 -14.82 13.03 -4.80
N LYS A 58 -16.10 12.67 -4.96
CA LYS A 58 -16.96 13.29 -5.98
C LYS A 58 -17.26 14.75 -5.63
N GLU A 59 -17.67 15.51 -6.63
CA GLU A 59 -18.00 16.94 -6.50
C GLU A 59 -19.06 17.20 -5.43
N ASP A 60 -20.09 16.35 -5.35
CA ASP A 60 -21.14 16.42 -4.32
C ASP A 60 -20.58 16.36 -2.88
N TYR A 61 -19.34 15.87 -2.71
CA TYR A 61 -18.62 15.77 -1.44
C TYR A 61 -17.41 16.71 -1.36
N ALA A 62 -17.28 17.69 -2.26
CA ALA A 62 -16.15 18.62 -2.31
C ALA A 62 -15.96 19.41 -1.00
N ILE A 63 -17.05 19.68 -0.26
CA ILE A 63 -17.00 20.34 1.06
C ILE A 63 -16.15 19.60 2.10
N TYR A 64 -15.94 18.29 1.91
CA TYR A 64 -15.11 17.43 2.77
C TYR A 64 -13.68 17.28 2.24
N ASN A 65 -13.37 17.78 1.04
CA ASN A 65 -12.03 17.73 0.47
C ASN A 65 -11.20 18.91 1.01
N ALA A 66 -10.27 18.62 1.92
CA ALA A 66 -9.39 19.63 2.51
C ALA A 66 -8.51 20.36 1.48
N ARG A 67 -8.15 19.71 0.35
CA ARG A 67 -7.37 20.38 -0.70
C ARG A 67 -8.15 21.50 -1.34
N GLU A 68 -9.42 21.26 -1.66
CA GLU A 68 -10.32 22.27 -2.23
C GLU A 68 -10.67 23.33 -1.20
N LYS A 69 -11.14 22.90 -0.02
CA LYS A 69 -11.59 23.80 1.06
C LYS A 69 -10.53 24.82 1.48
N PHE A 70 -9.26 24.42 1.50
CA PHE A 70 -8.16 25.28 1.95
C PHE A 70 -7.22 25.70 0.81
N GLY A 71 -7.56 25.41 -0.45
CA GLY A 71 -6.74 25.77 -1.62
C GLY A 71 -5.31 25.20 -1.58
N VAL A 72 -5.11 24.01 -1.00
CA VAL A 72 -3.77 23.42 -0.79
C VAL A 72 -3.20 22.94 -2.12
N ARG A 73 -2.09 23.56 -2.54
CA ARG A 73 -1.34 23.17 -3.74
C ARG A 73 -0.03 22.48 -3.34
N ILE A 74 0.12 21.21 -3.70
CA ILE A 74 1.37 20.46 -3.49
C ILE A 74 2.23 20.64 -4.75
N THR A 75 3.42 21.22 -4.58
CA THR A 75 4.33 21.50 -5.71
C THR A 75 5.40 20.44 -5.89
N SER A 76 5.90 19.85 -4.80
CA SER A 76 6.92 18.80 -4.85
C SER A 76 6.95 17.98 -3.57
N GLY A 77 7.56 16.81 -3.65
CA GLY A 77 7.77 15.90 -2.52
C GLY A 77 8.86 14.90 -2.85
N ARG A 78 9.47 14.32 -1.83
CA ARG A 78 10.43 13.22 -1.99
C ARG A 78 9.81 11.93 -1.49
N ASP A 79 9.61 10.99 -2.40
CA ASP A 79 9.09 9.67 -2.05
C ASP A 79 10.10 8.85 -1.25
N LEU A 80 11.31 8.71 -1.80
CA LEU A 80 12.34 7.86 -1.25
C LEU A 80 13.53 8.70 -0.77
N PRO A 81 13.88 8.62 0.52
CA PRO A 81 15.13 9.18 1.01
C PRO A 81 16.34 8.49 0.34
N PRO A 82 17.49 9.18 0.24
CA PRO A 82 18.71 8.59 -0.33
C PRO A 82 19.07 7.25 0.32
N GLY A 83 19.38 6.25 -0.51
CA GLY A 83 19.73 4.88 -0.09
C GLY A 83 18.54 4.01 0.36
N CYS A 84 17.33 4.56 0.49
CA CYS A 84 16.16 3.79 0.89
C CYS A 84 15.63 2.92 -0.26
N GLN A 85 15.51 1.61 -0.04
CA GLN A 85 14.98 0.66 -1.02
C GLN A 85 13.55 0.18 -0.70
N CYS A 86 12.74 0.98 0.00
CA CYS A 86 11.36 0.62 0.34
C CYS A 86 10.51 0.22 -0.87
N HIS A 87 10.68 0.89 -2.01
CA HIS A 87 9.97 0.56 -3.25
C HIS A 87 10.21 -0.88 -3.72
N LEU A 88 11.45 -1.39 -3.61
CA LEU A 88 11.79 -2.77 -3.96
C LEU A 88 11.24 -3.79 -2.96
N VAL A 89 11.21 -3.43 -1.67
CA VAL A 89 10.59 -4.25 -0.63
C VAL A 89 9.08 -4.36 -0.86
N MET A 90 8.40 -3.26 -1.17
CA MET A 90 6.94 -3.23 -1.38
C MET A 90 6.48 -4.11 -2.54
N ILE A 91 7.28 -4.22 -3.61
CA ILE A 91 6.97 -5.07 -4.76
C ILE A 91 7.58 -6.49 -4.65
N GLY A 92 8.13 -6.83 -3.48
CA GLY A 92 8.69 -8.16 -3.23
C GLY A 92 9.97 -8.50 -4.02
N LYS A 93 10.69 -7.51 -4.55
CA LYS A 93 11.96 -7.73 -5.26
C LYS A 93 13.13 -7.98 -4.32
N ILE A 94 13.09 -7.45 -3.10
CA ILE A 94 14.10 -7.68 -2.06
C ILE A 94 13.44 -7.85 -0.68
N LYS A 95 14.11 -8.54 0.23
CA LYS A 95 13.79 -8.56 1.66
C LYS A 95 14.35 -7.31 2.34
N PRO A 96 13.79 -6.89 3.50
CA PRO A 96 14.35 -5.80 4.28
C PRO A 96 15.83 -5.97 4.61
N THR A 97 16.30 -7.18 4.88
CA THR A 97 17.71 -7.49 5.20
C THR A 97 18.68 -7.25 4.04
N GLU A 98 18.19 -7.17 2.80
CA GLU A 98 18.99 -6.86 1.62
C GLU A 98 19.14 -5.35 1.41
N CYS A 99 18.32 -4.53 2.08
CA CYS A 99 18.43 -3.08 2.04
C CYS A 99 19.66 -2.62 2.84
N PRO A 100 20.55 -1.79 2.27
CA PRO A 100 21.79 -1.39 2.92
C PRO A 100 21.59 -0.55 4.19
N LEU A 101 20.40 0.04 4.37
CA LEU A 101 20.07 0.86 5.54
C LEU A 101 19.41 0.07 6.68
N PHE A 102 18.87 -1.11 6.41
CA PHE A 102 18.03 -1.84 7.36
C PHE A 102 18.80 -2.24 8.62
N MET A 103 18.25 -1.89 9.79
CA MET A 103 18.86 -2.09 11.12
C MET A 103 20.26 -1.50 11.29
N LYS A 104 20.66 -0.60 10.38
CA LYS A 104 21.85 0.24 10.46
C LYS A 104 21.41 1.68 10.65
N ALA A 105 21.40 2.46 9.57
CA ALA A 105 20.92 3.84 9.59
C ALA A 105 19.38 3.95 9.73
N CYS A 106 18.64 2.91 9.35
CA CYS A 106 17.18 2.86 9.42
C CYS A 106 16.74 1.83 10.46
N THR A 107 16.27 2.30 11.61
CA THR A 107 15.79 1.49 12.74
C THR A 107 14.37 1.93 13.15
N PRO A 108 13.63 1.16 13.97
CA PRO A 108 12.33 1.60 14.48
C PRO A 108 12.38 2.93 15.25
N GLN A 109 13.47 3.20 15.98
CA GLN A 109 13.68 4.44 16.75
C GLN A 109 14.15 5.59 15.85
N LYS A 110 14.89 5.29 14.77
CA LYS A 110 15.36 6.26 13.79
C LYS A 110 15.01 5.79 12.37
N PRO A 111 13.72 5.88 11.98
CA PRO A 111 13.30 5.37 10.69
C PRO A 111 13.73 6.31 9.57
N VAL A 112 14.31 5.76 8.50
CA VAL A 112 14.59 6.49 7.27
C VAL A 112 13.43 6.33 6.29
N GLY A 113 13.02 5.10 6.00
CA GLY A 113 11.98 4.80 5.01
C GLY A 113 10.59 4.58 5.62
N ALA A 114 9.55 4.80 4.81
CA ALA A 114 8.15 4.62 5.21
C ALA A 114 7.86 3.21 5.75
N CYS A 115 8.46 2.17 5.16
CA CYS A 115 8.27 0.79 5.60
C CYS A 115 8.83 0.51 7.01
N MET A 116 9.69 1.38 7.56
CA MET A 116 10.15 1.27 8.95
C MET A 116 9.26 2.06 9.92
N VAL A 117 8.55 3.09 9.43
CA VAL A 117 7.59 3.88 10.22
C VAL A 117 6.27 3.14 10.40
N SER A 118 5.70 2.66 9.29
CA SER A 118 4.36 2.06 9.28
C SER A 118 4.30 0.80 10.14
N ILE A 119 3.22 0.62 10.90
CA ILE A 119 2.97 -0.59 11.69
C ILE A 119 2.81 -1.83 10.80
N GLU A 120 2.26 -1.65 9.60
CA GLU A 120 2.13 -2.68 8.57
C GLU A 120 3.36 -2.76 7.66
N GLY A 121 4.34 -1.88 7.86
CA GLY A 121 5.54 -1.82 7.03
C GLY A 121 6.39 -3.06 7.21
N THR A 122 6.70 -3.75 6.11
CA THR A 122 7.49 -5.00 6.10
C THR A 122 8.81 -4.83 6.84
N CYS A 123 9.52 -3.70 6.67
CA CYS A 123 10.76 -3.46 7.41
C CYS A 123 10.53 -3.37 8.92
N ARG A 124 9.49 -2.66 9.38
CA ARG A 124 9.19 -2.56 10.82
C ARG A 124 8.82 -3.92 11.42
N ILE A 125 8.01 -4.70 10.71
CA ILE A 125 7.64 -6.06 11.12
C ILE A 125 8.89 -6.94 11.22
N TRP A 126 9.75 -6.90 10.21
CA TRP A 126 11.00 -7.68 10.18
C TRP A 126 11.94 -7.29 11.33
N ALA A 127 12.09 -5.99 11.59
CA ALA A 127 12.90 -5.50 12.70
C ALA A 127 12.37 -6.00 14.05
N LYS A 128 11.04 -5.95 14.27
CA LYS A 128 10.43 -6.47 15.50
C LYS A 128 10.62 -7.98 15.67
N ALA A 129 10.47 -8.74 14.59
CA ALA A 129 10.58 -10.19 14.63
C ALA A 129 12.02 -10.72 14.71
N SER A 130 13.00 -9.90 14.28
CA SER A 130 14.42 -10.27 14.28
C SER A 130 15.15 -9.93 15.58
N VAL A 131 14.57 -9.09 16.44
CA VAL A 131 15.08 -8.80 17.78
C VAL A 131 14.57 -9.90 18.71
N LYS A 132 15.43 -10.90 18.97
CA LYS A 132 15.34 -11.73 20.17
C LYS A 132 16.01 -11.02 21.34
#